data_AF-A0A016V124-F1
#
_entry.id   AF-A0A016V124-F1
#
_cell.length_a   1.000
_cell.length_b   1.000
_cell.length_c   1.000
_cell.angle_alpha   90.00
_cell.angle_beta   90.00
_cell.angle_gamma   90.00
#
_symmetry.space_group_name_H-M   'P 1'
#
loop_
_entity.id
_entity.type
_entity.pdbx_description
1 polymer ?
#
loop_
_entity_poly.entity_id
_entity_poly.type
_entity_poly.pdbx_seq_one_letter_code
_entity_poly.pdbx_strand_id
1 'polypeptide(L)'
;MDALITCFLGNDAILHLADYNWWFLYFVLTLLGAFLIWLDEYEWGLFRLNGFTKLFDVVSINFSRAFHHHRGACLPTVLFQTCLDEPMLFWILFFTVAFIITIRSRRKQNVVAFFHPYCNAGGGGERVLWCALRTMQHKYPHQQCVIYSGDYDATKEQILLKAKQRFGITIDPRNVRFVFLRLRRLVEADIYPRFTLVAQTLGGLVLGFEALLKLNPSIFIDSMGYSLTLPLFRWIAGSKVAAYVHYPTISCD
;
A
#
# COMPACT_ATOMS: atom_id res chain seq x y z
N MET A 1 -4.77 2.46 24.58
CA MET A 1 -3.87 2.30 23.41
C MET A 1 -2.45 2.12 23.90
N ASP A 2 -2.06 2.86 24.94
CA ASP A 2 -0.80 2.70 25.68
C ASP A 2 -0.59 1.27 26.17
N ALA A 3 -1.59 0.61 26.76
CA ALA A 3 -1.48 -0.80 27.17
C ALA A 3 -1.32 -1.82 26.01
N LEU A 4 -1.64 -1.43 24.76
CA LEU A 4 -1.38 -2.25 23.56
C LEU A 4 0.06 -2.06 23.07
N ILE A 5 0.66 -0.92 23.37
CA ILE A 5 2.03 -0.50 23.00
C ILE A 5 3.03 -0.99 24.05
N THR A 6 2.75 -0.83 25.35
CA THR A 6 3.65 -1.22 26.46
C THR A 6 3.75 -2.73 26.66
N CYS A 7 2.81 -3.51 26.13
CA CYS A 7 2.78 -4.96 26.33
C CYS A 7 3.52 -5.74 25.24
N PHE A 8 3.88 -5.08 24.12
CA PHE A 8 4.52 -5.77 23.01
C PHE A 8 5.98 -6.10 23.31
N LEU A 9 6.68 -5.23 24.04
CA LEU A 9 8.12 -5.29 24.20
C LEU A 9 8.42 -4.63 25.56
N GLY A 10 9.07 -5.33 26.49
CA GLY A 10 9.62 -4.69 27.70
C GLY A 10 10.40 -3.44 27.29
N ASN A 11 10.39 -2.41 28.17
CA ASN A 11 10.85 -1.00 28.08
C ASN A 11 11.78 -0.49 26.94
N ASP A 12 12.40 -1.33 26.11
CA ASP A 12 13.47 -1.01 25.19
C ASP A 12 13.11 -1.11 23.70
N ALA A 13 11.85 -1.34 23.32
CA ALA A 13 11.47 -1.30 21.90
C ALA A 13 10.48 -0.19 21.57
N ILE A 14 11.01 0.77 20.81
CA ILE A 14 10.33 1.99 20.42
C ILE A 14 9.39 1.68 19.25
N LEU A 15 8.09 1.59 19.56
CA LEU A 15 7.02 1.70 18.57
C LEU A 15 7.00 3.15 18.07
N HIS A 16 7.68 3.44 16.96
CA HIS A 16 7.55 4.72 16.29
C HIS A 16 6.16 4.84 15.64
N LEU A 17 5.33 5.72 16.19
CA LEU A 17 4.25 6.35 15.43
C LEU A 17 4.91 7.13 14.30
N ALA A 18 4.84 6.58 13.09
CA ALA A 18 5.40 7.24 11.95
C ALA A 18 4.50 8.41 11.54
N ASP A 19 4.94 9.63 11.88
CA ASP A 19 4.38 10.87 11.37
C ASP A 19 4.81 11.05 9.92
N TYR A 20 4.13 10.35 9.02
CA TYR A 20 4.31 10.60 7.59
C TYR A 20 3.63 11.92 7.22
N ASN A 21 4.26 12.67 6.33
CA ASN A 21 3.85 14.01 5.90
C ASN A 21 3.21 13.94 4.49
N TRP A 22 2.33 14.89 4.14
CA TRP A 22 1.52 14.92 2.91
C TRP A 22 2.29 14.70 1.59
N TRP A 23 3.61 14.96 1.59
CA TRP A 23 4.55 14.70 0.50
C TRP A 23 4.58 13.25 0.02
N PHE A 24 4.33 12.27 0.89
CA PHE A 24 4.39 10.87 0.51
C PHE A 24 3.20 10.47 -0.39
N LEU A 25 2.00 11.02 -0.17
CA LEU A 25 0.84 10.72 -1.00
C LEU A 25 1.02 11.31 -2.41
N TYR A 26 1.58 12.52 -2.48
CA TYR A 26 1.97 13.15 -3.74
C TYR A 26 3.04 12.30 -4.45
N PHE A 27 4.11 11.91 -3.77
CA PHE A 27 5.18 11.08 -4.32
C PHE A 27 4.68 9.72 -4.85
N VAL A 28 3.79 9.06 -4.12
CA VAL A 28 3.21 7.78 -4.55
C VAL A 28 2.29 7.94 -5.76
N LEU A 29 1.47 8.98 -5.82
CA LEU A 29 0.62 9.25 -6.99
C LEU A 29 1.46 9.62 -8.21
N THR A 30 2.54 10.38 -8.03
CA THR A 30 3.50 10.69 -9.10
C THR A 30 4.25 9.45 -9.57
N LEU A 31 4.66 8.55 -8.67
CA LEU A 31 5.32 7.28 -9.02
C LEU A 31 4.37 6.28 -9.67
N LEU A 32 3.10 6.19 -9.25
CA LEU A 32 2.08 5.39 -9.92
C LEU A 32 1.78 5.94 -11.32
N GLY A 33 1.69 7.28 -11.47
CA GLY A 33 1.58 7.92 -12.78
C GLY A 33 2.79 7.61 -13.67
N ALA A 34 4.00 7.75 -13.16
CA ALA A 34 5.23 7.45 -13.89
C ALA A 34 5.37 5.96 -14.24
N PHE A 35 4.95 5.04 -13.34
CA PHE A 35 4.95 3.61 -13.59
C PHE A 35 3.90 3.18 -14.63
N LEU A 36 2.73 3.83 -14.66
CA LEU A 36 1.72 3.61 -15.70
C LEU A 36 2.18 4.17 -17.05
N ILE A 37 2.86 5.31 -17.07
CA ILE A 37 3.50 5.85 -18.29
C ILE A 37 4.64 4.94 -18.77
N TRP A 38 5.43 4.39 -17.84
CA TRP A 38 6.49 3.44 -18.16
C TRP A 38 5.96 2.09 -18.66
N LEU A 39 4.83 1.62 -18.12
CA LEU A 39 4.12 0.44 -18.64
C LEU A 39 3.57 0.68 -20.06
N ASP A 40 3.12 1.90 -20.36
CA ASP A 40 2.68 2.30 -21.71
C ASP A 40 3.85 2.34 -22.71
N GLU A 41 5.05 2.73 -22.26
CA GLU A 41 6.27 2.71 -23.10
C GLU A 41 6.81 1.30 -23.40
N TYR A 42 6.51 0.30 -22.57
CA TYR A 42 7.09 -1.05 -22.69
C TYR A 42 6.22 -2.06 -23.47
N GLU A 43 4.92 -1.80 -23.70
CA GLU A 43 4.04 -2.66 -24.52
C GLU A 43 3.89 -2.18 -25.98
N TRP A 44 5.00 -2.17 -26.73
CA TRP A 44 4.91 -2.15 -28.20
C TRP A 44 4.62 -3.56 -28.73
N GLY A 45 3.34 -3.92 -28.83
CA GLY A 45 2.96 -5.18 -29.49
C GLY A 45 1.50 -5.36 -29.88
N LEU A 46 0.52 -5.08 -29.01
CA LEU A 46 -0.85 -5.54 -29.25
C LEU A 46 -1.90 -4.67 -28.54
N PHE A 47 -2.00 -3.37 -28.84
CA PHE A 47 -3.28 -2.63 -28.83
C PHE A 47 -3.07 -1.23 -29.43
N ARG A 48 -3.59 -0.99 -30.63
CA ARG A 48 -3.63 0.36 -31.24
C ARG A 48 -4.75 1.17 -30.56
N LEU A 49 -4.41 2.03 -29.60
CA LEU A 49 -5.25 3.16 -29.22
C LEU A 49 -4.74 4.42 -29.92
N ASN A 50 -5.35 4.75 -31.06
CA ASN A 50 -5.11 5.98 -31.84
C ASN A 50 -5.65 7.24 -31.11
N GLY A 51 -5.15 7.55 -29.91
CA GLY A 51 -5.70 8.63 -29.08
C GLY A 51 -4.70 9.66 -28.56
N PHE A 52 -3.47 9.28 -28.25
CA PHE A 52 -2.61 10.13 -27.40
C PHE A 52 -1.56 10.97 -28.14
N THR A 53 -1.06 10.50 -29.29
CA THR A 53 -0.01 11.22 -30.04
C THR A 53 -0.52 12.46 -30.78
N LYS A 54 -1.80 12.49 -31.19
CA LYS A 54 -2.41 13.68 -31.79
C LYS A 54 -2.61 14.84 -30.80
N LEU A 55 -2.62 14.56 -29.50
CA LEU A 55 -2.86 15.59 -28.49
C LEU A 55 -1.60 16.46 -28.26
N PHE A 56 -0.41 15.89 -28.35
CA PHE A 56 0.84 16.65 -28.18
C PHE A 56 1.18 17.52 -29.40
N ASP A 57 0.92 17.04 -30.63
CA ASP A 57 1.18 17.82 -31.84
C ASP A 57 0.24 19.02 -31.98
N VAL A 58 -1.04 18.89 -31.59
CA VAL A 58 -2.01 19.99 -31.60
C VAL A 58 -1.69 21.04 -30.52
N VAL A 59 -1.16 20.62 -29.37
CA VAL A 59 -0.77 21.54 -28.28
C VAL A 59 0.52 22.30 -28.63
N SER A 60 1.49 21.67 -29.29
CA SER A 60 2.76 22.34 -29.65
C SER A 60 2.62 23.31 -30.84
N ILE A 61 1.84 22.94 -31.86
CA ILE A 61 1.63 23.79 -33.06
C ILE A 61 0.80 25.05 -32.75
N ASN A 62 -0.15 24.97 -31.82
CA ASN A 62 -0.94 26.14 -31.41
C ASN A 62 -0.14 27.12 -30.52
N PHE A 63 0.87 26.65 -29.79
CA PHE A 63 1.71 27.50 -28.94
C PHE A 63 2.61 28.45 -29.76
N SER A 64 3.13 28.00 -30.90
CA SER A 64 3.95 28.84 -31.79
C SER A 64 3.14 29.82 -32.63
N ARG A 65 1.87 29.52 -32.95
CA ARG A 65 0.97 30.46 -33.65
C ARG A 65 0.38 31.53 -32.74
N ALA A 66 0.23 31.24 -31.44
CA ALA A 66 -0.28 32.20 -30.45
C ALA A 66 0.70 33.36 -30.17
N PHE A 67 2.00 33.19 -30.43
CA PHE A 67 3.00 34.22 -30.12
C PHE A 67 3.23 35.26 -31.23
N HIS A 68 2.75 35.01 -32.46
CA HIS A 68 3.01 35.91 -33.59
C HIS A 68 1.83 36.81 -34.00
N HIS A 69 0.65 36.68 -33.39
CA HIS A 69 -0.55 37.43 -33.80
C HIS A 69 -1.24 38.26 -32.71
N HIS A 70 -0.53 38.68 -31.67
CA HIS A 70 -1.09 39.60 -30.66
C HIS A 70 -0.21 40.83 -30.43
N ARG A 71 -0.22 41.74 -31.41
CA ARG A 71 -0.17 43.17 -31.11
C ARG A 71 -1.61 43.65 -30.95
N GLY A 72 -2.14 43.67 -29.72
CA GLY A 72 -3.36 44.43 -29.40
C GLY A 72 -4.58 43.68 -28.86
N ALA A 73 -4.43 42.69 -27.97
CA ALA A 73 -5.57 42.17 -27.20
C ALA A 73 -5.44 42.53 -25.72
N CYS A 74 -6.54 43.04 -25.16
CA CYS A 74 -6.67 43.45 -23.77
C CYS A 74 -6.44 42.28 -22.81
N LEU A 75 -5.58 42.50 -21.82
CA LEU A 75 -5.23 41.58 -20.73
C LEU A 75 -6.41 40.89 -19.96
N PRO A 76 -7.63 41.46 -19.85
CA PRO A 76 -8.73 40.82 -19.11
C PRO A 76 -9.30 39.56 -19.77
N THR A 77 -9.17 39.40 -21.09
CA THR A 77 -9.84 38.30 -21.82
C THR A 77 -9.06 36.98 -21.74
N VAL A 78 -7.72 37.06 -21.63
CA VAL A 78 -6.86 35.88 -21.47
C VAL A 78 -6.97 35.28 -20.06
N LEU A 79 -7.10 36.12 -19.03
CA LEU A 79 -7.30 35.69 -17.65
C LEU A 79 -8.69 35.05 -17.41
N PHE A 80 -9.70 35.46 -18.18
CA PHE A 80 -11.05 34.90 -18.07
C PHE A 80 -11.16 33.51 -18.73
N GLN A 81 -10.34 33.24 -19.76
CA GLN A 81 -10.30 31.94 -20.44
C GLN A 81 -9.57 30.88 -19.60
N THR A 82 -8.45 31.22 -18.95
CA THR A 82 -7.72 30.29 -18.07
C THR A 82 -8.48 29.90 -16.80
N CYS A 83 -9.46 30.69 -16.38
CA CYS A 83 -10.32 30.37 -15.23
C CYS A 83 -11.41 29.33 -15.54
N LEU A 84 -11.68 29.03 -16.82
CA LEU A 84 -12.68 28.03 -17.24
C LEU A 84 -12.06 26.65 -17.53
N ASP A 85 -10.74 26.52 -17.44
CA ASP A 85 -9.99 25.28 -17.73
C ASP A 85 -9.61 24.47 -16.47
N GLU A 86 -10.10 24.86 -15.29
CA GLU A 86 -9.96 24.09 -14.04
C GLU A 86 -11.14 23.16 -13.62
N PRO A 87 -12.12 22.78 -14.47
CA PRO A 87 -13.09 21.77 -14.06
C PRO A 87 -12.42 20.40 -13.88
N MET A 88 -11.28 20.14 -14.54
CA MET A 88 -10.58 18.87 -14.43
C MET A 88 -10.03 18.63 -13.02
N LEU A 89 -9.39 19.63 -12.38
CA LEU A 89 -8.92 19.51 -11.00
C LEU A 89 -10.08 19.33 -10.02
N PHE A 90 -11.21 20.02 -10.25
CA PHE A 90 -12.42 19.80 -9.45
C PHE A 90 -12.92 18.36 -9.54
N TRP A 91 -13.01 17.80 -10.75
CA TRP A 91 -13.42 16.40 -10.93
C TRP A 91 -12.42 15.42 -10.34
N ILE A 92 -11.11 15.65 -10.51
CA ILE A 92 -10.06 14.82 -9.90
C ILE A 92 -10.20 14.83 -8.37
N LEU A 93 -10.36 16.00 -7.76
CA LEU A 93 -10.55 16.14 -6.32
C LEU A 93 -11.86 15.46 -5.87
N PHE A 94 -12.95 15.69 -6.60
CA PHE A 94 -14.26 15.10 -6.31
C PHE A 94 -14.19 13.57 -6.32
N PHE A 95 -13.64 12.96 -7.39
CA PHE A 95 -13.50 11.52 -7.49
C PHE A 95 -12.52 10.96 -6.46
N THR A 96 -11.43 11.67 -6.15
CA THR A 96 -10.46 11.26 -5.12
C THR A 96 -11.11 11.25 -3.73
N VAL A 97 -11.84 12.31 -3.38
CA VAL A 97 -12.56 12.41 -2.10
C VAL A 97 -13.66 11.36 -2.03
N ALA A 98 -14.47 11.19 -3.08
CA ALA A 98 -15.50 10.16 -3.16
C ALA A 98 -14.91 8.74 -3.03
N PHE A 99 -13.76 8.48 -3.64
CA PHE A 99 -13.02 7.23 -3.51
C PHE A 99 -12.57 6.99 -2.07
N ILE A 100 -11.93 7.98 -1.44
CA ILE A 100 -11.47 7.87 -0.04
C ILE A 100 -12.66 7.63 0.90
N ILE A 101 -13.76 8.37 0.75
CA ILE A 101 -14.98 8.18 1.55
C ILE A 101 -15.52 6.76 1.37
N THR A 102 -15.56 6.27 0.13
CA THR A 102 -16.03 4.92 -0.20
C THR A 102 -15.14 3.83 0.41
N ILE A 103 -13.82 4.01 0.39
CA ILE A 103 -12.89 3.06 1.02
C ILE A 103 -13.05 3.06 2.54
N ARG A 104 -13.15 4.24 3.15
CA ARG A 104 -13.26 4.39 4.61
C ARG A 104 -14.59 3.89 5.15
N SER A 105 -15.68 3.99 4.38
CA SER A 105 -17.00 3.44 4.77
C SER A 105 -17.00 1.91 4.84
N ARG A 106 -16.08 1.25 4.13
CA ARG A 106 -15.91 -0.22 4.16
C ARG A 106 -15.07 -0.73 5.34
N ARG A 107 -14.52 0.17 6.17
CA ARG A 107 -13.65 -0.18 7.29
C ARG A 107 -14.38 -1.02 8.35
N LYS A 108 -13.77 -2.14 8.73
CA LYS A 108 -14.27 -3.08 9.74
C LYS A 108 -13.73 -2.72 11.12
N GLN A 109 -14.62 -2.59 12.11
CA GLN A 109 -14.26 -2.37 13.50
C GLN A 109 -13.81 -3.69 14.16
N ASN A 110 -12.99 -3.60 15.21
CA ASN A 110 -12.47 -4.75 15.97
C ASN A 110 -11.69 -5.76 15.12
N VAL A 111 -11.17 -5.33 13.97
CA VAL A 111 -10.31 -6.14 13.12
C VAL A 111 -8.88 -5.60 13.19
N VAL A 112 -7.96 -6.48 13.55
CA VAL A 112 -6.51 -6.26 13.52
C VAL A 112 -5.94 -7.10 12.40
N ALA A 113 -5.32 -6.46 11.40
CA ALA A 113 -4.72 -7.16 10.28
C ALA A 113 -3.19 -7.08 10.32
N PHE A 114 -2.55 -8.23 10.16
CA PHE A 114 -1.12 -8.38 9.99
C PHE A 114 -0.80 -8.56 8.51
N PHE A 115 0.05 -7.71 7.95
CA PHE A 115 0.53 -7.83 6.58
C PHE A 115 1.80 -8.66 6.58
N HIS A 116 1.66 -9.92 6.15
CA HIS A 116 2.75 -10.90 6.14
C HIS A 116 2.63 -11.87 4.95
N PRO A 117 3.00 -11.44 3.72
CA PRO A 117 2.81 -12.25 2.51
C PRO A 117 3.52 -13.63 2.50
N TYR A 118 4.47 -13.86 3.40
CA TYR A 118 5.25 -15.10 3.53
C TYR A 118 5.09 -15.71 4.93
N CYS A 119 3.86 -16.01 5.35
CA CYS A 119 3.62 -16.51 6.71
C CYS A 119 3.78 -18.03 6.85
N ASN A 120 4.10 -18.71 5.76
CA ASN A 120 4.26 -20.17 5.70
C ASN A 120 5.68 -20.62 5.31
N ALA A 121 6.71 -19.77 5.34
CA ALA A 121 8.07 -20.15 4.91
C ALA A 121 8.90 -20.83 6.03
N GLY A 122 8.57 -20.62 7.31
CA GLY A 122 9.25 -21.15 8.49
C GLY A 122 10.44 -20.33 9.00
N GLY A 123 10.53 -19.04 8.64
CA GLY A 123 11.61 -18.12 9.01
C GLY A 123 11.48 -17.43 10.38
N GLY A 124 12.51 -16.70 10.80
CA GLY A 124 12.54 -16.02 12.12
C GLY A 124 11.48 -14.92 12.27
N GLY A 125 11.24 -14.12 11.24
CA GLY A 125 10.20 -13.08 11.24
C GLY A 125 8.79 -13.62 11.46
N GLU A 126 8.51 -14.83 10.97
CA GLU A 126 7.23 -15.50 11.19
C GLU A 126 7.03 -15.88 12.66
N ARG A 127 8.09 -16.27 13.38
CA ARG A 127 7.97 -16.56 14.82
C ARG A 127 7.43 -15.35 15.57
N VAL A 128 7.87 -14.15 15.20
CA VAL A 128 7.40 -12.90 15.79
C VAL A 128 5.93 -12.66 15.46
N LEU A 129 5.53 -12.86 14.19
CA LEU A 129 4.11 -12.81 13.78
C LEU A 129 3.26 -13.73 14.65
N TRP A 130 3.65 -15.00 14.78
CA TRP A 130 2.87 -16.00 15.52
C TRP A 130 2.81 -15.71 17.02
N CYS A 131 3.90 -15.24 17.62
CA CYS A 131 3.91 -14.77 19.01
C CYS A 131 2.96 -13.59 19.20
N ALA A 132 3.03 -12.59 18.32
CA ALA A 132 2.16 -11.41 18.37
C ALA A 132 0.69 -11.81 18.27
N LEU A 133 0.35 -12.69 17.32
CA LEU A 133 -1.03 -13.13 17.12
C LEU A 133 -1.57 -13.93 18.31
N ARG A 134 -0.75 -14.81 18.91
CA ARG A 134 -1.11 -15.53 20.13
C ARG A 134 -1.42 -14.57 21.29
N THR A 135 -0.56 -13.58 21.49
CA THR A 135 -0.74 -12.57 22.54
C THR A 135 -2.00 -11.74 22.31
N MET A 136 -2.27 -11.36 21.05
CA MET A 136 -3.49 -10.64 20.69
C MET A 136 -4.75 -11.45 20.98
N GLN A 137 -4.76 -12.74 20.65
CA GLN A 137 -5.91 -13.62 20.95
C GLN A 137 -6.16 -13.75 22.45
N HIS A 138 -5.09 -13.83 23.26
CA HIS A 138 -5.23 -13.94 24.72
C HIS A 138 -5.68 -12.62 25.37
N LYS A 139 -5.10 -11.49 24.95
CA LYS A 139 -5.36 -10.18 25.56
C LYS A 139 -6.66 -9.54 25.06
N TYR A 140 -7.04 -9.81 23.82
CA TYR A 140 -8.19 -9.21 23.13
C TYR A 140 -9.06 -10.28 22.45
N PRO A 141 -9.72 -11.16 23.21
CA PRO A 141 -10.48 -12.29 22.65
C PRO A 141 -11.67 -11.88 21.76
N HIS A 142 -12.16 -10.65 21.92
CA HIS A 142 -13.24 -10.09 21.10
C HIS A 142 -12.76 -9.46 19.78
N GLN A 143 -11.45 -9.35 19.56
CA GLN A 143 -10.89 -8.80 18.32
C GLN A 143 -10.63 -9.93 17.32
N GLN A 144 -11.03 -9.69 16.08
CA GLN A 144 -10.72 -10.60 14.99
C GLN A 144 -9.33 -10.32 14.43
N CYS A 145 -8.45 -11.32 14.46
CA CYS A 145 -7.14 -11.23 13.82
C CYS A 145 -7.24 -11.66 12.35
N VAL A 146 -6.66 -10.88 11.46
CA VAL A 146 -6.56 -11.18 10.03
C VAL A 146 -5.09 -11.24 9.65
N ILE A 147 -4.71 -12.21 8.81
CA ILE A 147 -3.38 -12.29 8.21
C ILE A 147 -3.54 -12.13 6.71
N TYR A 148 -2.89 -11.12 6.14
CA TYR A 148 -2.70 -11.03 4.70
C TYR A 148 -1.50 -11.89 4.31
N SER A 149 -1.72 -12.93 3.51
CA SER A 149 -0.70 -13.90 3.11
C SER A 149 -0.74 -14.10 1.59
N GLY A 150 0.38 -14.42 0.95
CA GLY A 150 0.40 -14.86 -0.45
C GLY A 150 0.55 -16.38 -0.61
N ASP A 151 0.46 -17.15 0.48
CA ASP A 151 0.62 -18.61 0.51
C ASP A 151 -0.67 -19.33 0.06
N TYR A 152 -1.08 -19.14 -1.20
CA TYR A 152 -2.29 -19.78 -1.77
C TYR A 152 -2.22 -21.29 -1.89
N ASP A 153 -1.01 -21.82 -1.87
CA ASP A 153 -0.70 -23.23 -1.96
C ASP A 153 -0.93 -23.98 -0.64
N ALA A 154 -1.29 -23.27 0.44
CA ALA A 154 -1.55 -23.87 1.74
C ALA A 154 -2.92 -23.44 2.31
N THR A 155 -3.62 -24.39 2.93
CA THR A 155 -4.85 -24.08 3.67
C THR A 155 -4.51 -23.42 5.01
N LYS A 156 -5.49 -22.72 5.59
CA LYS A 156 -5.39 -22.13 6.94
C LYS A 156 -4.90 -23.15 7.96
N GLU A 157 -5.46 -24.37 7.94
CA GLU A 157 -5.14 -25.43 8.90
C GLU A 157 -3.69 -25.90 8.73
N GLN A 158 -3.22 -26.01 7.50
CA GLN A 158 -1.83 -26.36 7.19
C GLN A 158 -0.85 -25.29 7.69
N ILE A 159 -1.15 -24.01 7.47
CA ILE A 159 -0.31 -22.90 7.94
C ILE A 159 -0.24 -22.89 9.47
N LEU A 160 -1.39 -23.01 10.15
CA LEU A 160 -1.44 -23.05 11.61
C LEU A 160 -0.73 -24.28 12.19
N LEU A 161 -0.84 -25.44 11.54
CA LEU A 161 -0.11 -26.65 11.92
C LEU A 161 1.39 -26.45 11.78
N LYS A 162 1.85 -25.84 10.67
CA LYS A 162 3.27 -25.54 10.45
C LYS A 162 3.80 -24.58 11.50
N ALA A 163 3.05 -23.55 11.87
CA ALA A 163 3.41 -22.64 12.96
C ALA A 163 3.60 -23.37 14.30
N LYS A 164 2.68 -24.31 14.63
CA LYS A 164 2.80 -25.15 15.82
C LYS A 164 4.03 -26.06 15.77
N GLN A 165 4.27 -26.73 14.66
CA GLN A 165 5.39 -27.66 14.49
C GLN A 165 6.74 -26.94 14.50
N ARG A 166 6.85 -25.78 13.85
CA ARG A 166 8.10 -25.03 13.68
C ARG A 166 8.47 -24.21 14.91
N PHE A 167 7.47 -23.61 15.57
CA PHE A 167 7.72 -22.62 16.63
C PHE A 167 7.12 -23.01 17.99
N GLY A 168 6.37 -24.11 18.10
CA GLY A 168 5.66 -24.48 19.34
C GLY A 168 4.50 -23.54 19.69
N ILE A 169 4.01 -22.75 18.72
CA ILE A 169 2.99 -21.73 18.94
C ILE A 169 1.64 -22.24 18.46
N THR A 170 0.69 -22.42 19.39
CA THR A 170 -0.69 -22.79 19.09
C THR A 170 -1.56 -21.54 19.03
N ILE A 171 -2.25 -21.37 17.90
CA ILE A 171 -3.19 -20.28 17.62
C ILE A 171 -4.61 -20.86 17.62
N ASP A 172 -5.57 -20.13 18.21
CA ASP A 172 -6.99 -20.49 18.12
C ASP A 172 -7.51 -20.23 16.70
N PRO A 173 -7.97 -21.26 15.96
CA PRO A 173 -8.47 -21.09 14.61
C PRO A 173 -9.76 -20.25 14.55
N ARG A 174 -10.53 -20.09 15.63
CA ARG A 174 -11.82 -19.36 15.59
C ARG A 174 -11.63 -17.86 15.38
N ASN A 175 -10.59 -17.30 15.98
CA ASN A 175 -10.35 -15.85 16.03
C ASN A 175 -9.26 -15.38 15.05
N VAL A 176 -8.91 -16.21 14.07
CA VAL A 176 -7.95 -15.87 13.00
C VAL A 176 -8.53 -16.15 11.63
N ARG A 177 -8.37 -15.20 10.70
CA ARG A 177 -8.79 -15.35 9.31
C ARG A 177 -7.63 -15.02 8.38
N PHE A 178 -7.48 -15.80 7.31
CA PHE A 178 -6.53 -15.52 6.26
C PHE A 178 -7.21 -14.78 5.11
N VAL A 179 -6.54 -13.75 4.60
CA VAL A 179 -6.89 -13.07 3.35
C VAL A 179 -5.71 -13.28 2.42
N PHE A 180 -5.89 -14.20 1.47
CA PHE A 180 -4.82 -14.52 0.53
C PHE A 180 -4.64 -13.40 -0.51
N LEU A 181 -3.42 -13.10 -0.98
CA LEU A 181 -3.02 -11.98 -1.86
C LEU A 181 -2.27 -12.44 -3.12
N ARG A 182 -2.91 -12.35 -4.30
CA ARG A 182 -2.44 -12.97 -5.55
C ARG A 182 -1.18 -12.31 -6.07
N LEU A 183 -0.96 -11.05 -5.74
CA LEU A 183 0.13 -10.24 -6.29
C LEU A 183 1.42 -10.38 -5.48
N ARG A 184 1.59 -11.41 -4.62
CA ARG A 184 2.83 -11.64 -3.85
C ARG A 184 4.08 -11.61 -4.74
N ARG A 185 3.97 -12.10 -5.98
CA ARG A 185 5.09 -12.11 -6.92
C ARG A 185 5.70 -10.71 -7.17
N LEU A 186 4.94 -9.63 -7.02
CA LEU A 186 5.44 -8.25 -7.20
C LEU A 186 6.46 -7.83 -6.13
N VAL A 187 6.58 -8.56 -5.03
CA VAL A 187 7.58 -8.28 -3.98
C VAL A 187 8.76 -9.25 -4.03
N GLU A 188 8.78 -10.17 -4.99
CA GLU A 188 9.88 -11.11 -5.18
C GLU A 188 11.02 -10.44 -5.96
N ALA A 189 12.26 -10.69 -5.56
CA ALA A 189 13.43 -9.99 -6.13
C ALA A 189 13.80 -10.50 -7.55
N ASP A 190 13.48 -11.75 -7.84
CA ASP A 190 13.84 -12.48 -9.05
C ASP A 190 13.18 -11.91 -10.32
N ILE A 191 12.02 -11.25 -10.19
CA ILE A 191 11.36 -10.59 -11.32
C ILE A 191 12.00 -9.25 -11.71
N TYR A 192 12.98 -8.75 -10.94
CA TYR A 192 13.60 -7.44 -11.16
C TYR A 192 15.11 -7.56 -11.44
N PRO A 193 15.53 -7.53 -12.72
CA PRO A 193 16.96 -7.64 -13.07
C PRO A 193 17.77 -6.39 -12.69
N ARG A 194 17.11 -5.24 -12.50
CA ARG A 194 17.71 -3.95 -12.10
C ARG A 194 16.73 -3.19 -11.21
N PHE A 195 17.25 -2.29 -10.37
CA PHE A 195 16.46 -1.45 -9.45
C PHE A 195 15.52 -2.22 -8.50
N THR A 196 15.93 -3.42 -8.10
CA THR A 196 15.13 -4.37 -7.30
C THR A 196 14.49 -3.72 -6.07
N LEU A 197 15.23 -2.93 -5.30
CA LEU A 197 14.71 -2.27 -4.09
C LEU A 197 13.56 -1.31 -4.39
N VAL A 198 13.69 -0.47 -5.43
CA VAL A 198 12.64 0.47 -5.83
C VAL A 198 11.42 -0.29 -6.34
N ALA A 199 11.66 -1.31 -7.16
CA ALA A 199 10.60 -2.12 -7.74
C ALA A 199 9.83 -2.92 -6.68
N GLN A 200 10.51 -3.55 -5.71
CA GLN A 200 9.88 -4.21 -4.57
C GLN A 200 9.12 -3.24 -3.67
N THR A 201 9.64 -2.02 -3.50
CA THR A 201 8.95 -0.97 -2.74
C THR A 201 7.62 -0.61 -3.40
N LEU A 202 7.59 -0.42 -4.73
CA LEU A 202 6.38 -0.20 -5.51
C LEU A 202 5.46 -1.43 -5.54
N GLY A 203 6.02 -2.63 -5.71
CA GLY A 203 5.29 -3.89 -5.66
C GLY A 203 4.60 -4.09 -4.31
N GLY A 204 5.23 -3.70 -3.21
CA GLY A 204 4.66 -3.72 -1.87
C GLY A 204 3.47 -2.78 -1.73
N LEU A 205 3.49 -1.61 -2.37
CA LEU A 205 2.34 -0.71 -2.43
C LEU A 205 1.17 -1.34 -3.19
N VAL A 206 1.43 -1.92 -4.37
CA VAL A 206 0.39 -2.59 -5.17
C VAL A 206 -0.21 -3.78 -4.41
N LEU A 207 0.62 -4.57 -3.74
CA LEU A 207 0.18 -5.67 -2.88
C LEU A 207 -0.63 -5.16 -1.67
N GLY A 208 -0.24 -4.02 -1.10
CA GLY A 208 -1.00 -3.33 -0.06
C GLY A 208 -2.38 -2.87 -0.54
N PHE A 209 -2.47 -2.35 -1.78
CA PHE A 209 -3.76 -1.99 -2.38
C PHE A 209 -4.65 -3.21 -2.58
N GLU A 210 -4.10 -4.34 -3.03
CA GLU A 210 -4.85 -5.60 -3.10
C GLU A 210 -5.42 -5.99 -1.73
N ALA A 211 -4.60 -5.91 -0.68
CA ALA A 211 -5.02 -6.21 0.69
C ALA A 211 -6.15 -5.26 1.15
N LEU A 212 -6.00 -3.95 0.91
CA LEU A 212 -6.97 -2.94 1.28
C LEU A 212 -8.34 -3.16 0.60
N LEU A 213 -8.34 -3.47 -0.69
CA LEU A 213 -9.56 -3.72 -1.44
C LEU A 213 -10.28 -5.00 -0.96
N LYS A 214 -9.53 -6.01 -0.51
CA LYS A 214 -10.08 -7.25 0.05
C LYS A 214 -10.64 -7.05 1.46
N LEU A 215 -9.94 -6.32 2.32
CA LEU A 215 -10.38 -6.02 3.68
C LEU A 215 -9.77 -4.69 4.15
N ASN A 216 -10.61 -3.80 4.68
CA ASN A 216 -10.16 -2.57 5.34
C ASN A 216 -10.26 -2.75 6.86
N PRO A 217 -9.15 -2.92 7.59
CA PRO A 217 -9.16 -3.18 9.03
C PRO A 217 -9.16 -1.88 9.86
N SER A 218 -9.56 -1.98 11.12
CA SER A 218 -9.42 -0.86 12.06
C SER A 218 -7.96 -0.60 12.47
N ILE A 219 -7.17 -1.67 12.59
CA ILE A 219 -5.74 -1.64 12.92
C ILE A 219 -5.00 -2.46 11.87
N PHE A 220 -3.98 -1.88 11.26
CA PHE A 220 -3.09 -2.51 10.29
C PHE A 220 -1.68 -2.58 10.86
N ILE A 221 -1.03 -3.73 10.75
CA ILE A 221 0.32 -3.97 11.24
C ILE A 221 1.15 -4.49 10.08
N ASP A 222 2.14 -3.71 9.64
CA ASP A 222 3.15 -4.21 8.71
C ASP A 222 4.16 -5.05 9.48
N SER A 223 4.24 -6.34 9.16
CA SER A 223 5.12 -7.27 9.85
C SER A 223 6.26 -7.81 9.00
N MET A 224 6.37 -7.32 7.76
CA MET A 224 7.40 -7.73 6.80
C MET A 224 8.31 -6.58 6.36
N GLY A 225 7.88 -5.32 6.53
CA GLY A 225 8.69 -4.15 6.22
C GLY A 225 8.39 -3.52 4.85
N TYR A 226 7.16 -3.65 4.35
CA TYR A 226 6.70 -2.94 3.17
C TYR A 226 6.21 -1.53 3.54
N SER A 227 7.16 -0.61 3.71
CA SER A 227 6.93 0.73 4.27
C SER A 227 5.81 1.53 3.60
N LEU A 228 5.62 1.43 2.27
CA LEU A 228 4.57 2.16 1.56
C LEU A 228 3.15 1.71 1.94
N THR A 229 2.98 0.53 2.54
CA THR A 229 1.68 0.05 3.01
C THR A 229 1.17 0.86 4.20
N LEU A 230 2.05 1.39 5.05
CA LEU A 230 1.67 2.17 6.23
C LEU A 230 0.90 3.46 5.86
N PRO A 231 1.43 4.37 5.03
CA PRO A 231 0.70 5.57 4.60
C PRO A 231 -0.55 5.23 3.76
N LEU A 232 -0.52 4.16 2.95
CA LEU A 232 -1.70 3.65 2.26
C LEU A 232 -2.84 3.36 3.26
N PHE A 233 -2.58 2.56 4.30
CA PHE A 233 -3.60 2.22 5.29
C PHE A 233 -3.94 3.39 6.23
N ARG A 234 -2.99 4.29 6.50
CA ARG A 234 -3.22 5.46 7.36
C ARG A 234 -4.13 6.50 6.70
N TRP A 235 -3.80 6.91 5.48
CA TRP A 235 -4.46 8.04 4.82
C TRP A 235 -5.64 7.62 3.96
N ILE A 236 -5.47 6.57 3.17
CA ILE A 236 -6.53 6.10 2.27
C ILE A 236 -7.52 5.23 3.05
N ALA A 237 -7.04 4.19 3.76
CA ALA A 237 -7.92 3.27 4.48
C ALA A 237 -8.52 3.85 5.77
N GLY A 238 -7.79 4.75 6.43
CA GLY A 238 -8.18 5.33 7.72
C GLY A 238 -7.93 4.41 8.92
N SER A 239 -7.07 3.42 8.76
CA SER A 239 -6.66 2.50 9.82
C SER A 239 -5.67 3.18 10.77
N LYS A 240 -5.59 2.66 12.00
CA LYS A 240 -4.41 2.86 12.85
C LYS A 240 -3.32 1.93 12.33
N VAL A 241 -2.09 2.43 12.19
CA VAL A 241 -0.99 1.66 11.61
C VAL A 241 0.11 1.43 12.63
N ALA A 242 0.76 0.27 12.57
CA ALA A 242 1.98 -0.05 13.30
C ALA A 242 2.91 -0.86 12.39
N ALA A 243 4.20 -0.87 12.71
CA ALA A 243 5.18 -1.66 11.99
C ALA A 243 6.03 -2.46 12.96
N TYR A 244 6.34 -3.70 12.60
CA TYR A 244 7.42 -4.45 13.19
C TYR A 244 8.70 -4.15 12.41
N VAL A 245 9.65 -3.48 13.06
CA VAL A 245 10.96 -3.17 12.51
C VAL A 245 11.98 -4.09 13.16
N HIS A 246 12.55 -4.99 12.38
CA HIS A 246 13.66 -5.81 12.85
C HIS A 246 14.95 -5.00 12.69
N TYR A 247 15.65 -4.72 13.79
CA TYR A 247 17.03 -4.25 13.71
C TYR A 247 17.93 -5.47 13.53
N PRO A 248 18.61 -5.63 12.39
CA PRO A 248 19.61 -6.66 12.25
C PRO A 248 20.81 -6.27 13.11
N THR A 249 20.83 -6.71 14.37
CA THR A 249 22.11 -6.96 15.02
C THR A 249 22.70 -8.15 14.28
N ILE A 250 23.64 -7.88 13.37
CA ILE A 250 24.51 -8.90 12.79
C ILE A 250 25.21 -9.54 14.00
N SER A 251 24.81 -10.76 14.39
CA SER A 251 25.70 -11.58 15.20
C SER A 251 26.83 -11.99 14.27
N CYS A 252 28.03 -11.53 14.58
CA CYS A 252 29.25 -12.03 13.96
C CYS A 252 29.50 -13.42 14.54
N ASP A 253 28.75 -14.43 14.08
CA ASP A 253 29.03 -15.84 14.36
C ASP A 253 29.86 -16.43 13.21
#